data_AF-A0A835BYU6-F1
#
_entry.id   AF-A0A835BYU6-F1
#
_cell.length_a   1.000
_cell.length_b   1.000
_cell.length_c   1.000
_cell.angle_alpha   90.00
_cell.angle_beta   90.00
_cell.angle_gamma   90.00
#
_symmetry.space_group_name_H-M   'P 1'
#
loop_
_entity.id
_entity.type
_entity.pdbx_description
1 polymer ?
#
loop_
_entity_poly.entity_id
_entity_poly.type
_entity_poly.pdbx_seq_one_letter_code
_entity_poly.pdbx_strand_id
1 'polypeptide(L)'
;MASLLAFSRWWWSLLLLLLLATASRALNIGDLLGTPPAGSQGCSRTCESSFCIVPPLLRYGKYCGIMYSGCPGEKPCDALDACCMVHDHCVDTHNNDYLNTRCNENLLSCLDRMSPAGPTFPGNECDVGQTASVIRGVIETAVLAGKVLHKRDDGQ
;
A
#
# COMPACT_ATOMS: atom_id res chain seq x y z
N MET A 1 -33.00 10.37 47.59
CA MET A 1 -31.67 10.65 47.00
C MET A 1 -31.03 9.44 46.31
N ALA A 2 -31.81 8.53 45.70
CA ALA A 2 -31.28 7.39 44.95
C ALA A 2 -31.47 7.53 43.41
N SER A 3 -32.40 8.39 42.98
CA SER A 3 -32.78 8.51 41.56
C SER A 3 -31.89 9.43 40.71
N LEU A 4 -31.06 10.28 41.34
CA LEU A 4 -30.16 11.20 40.60
C LEU A 4 -28.84 10.52 40.18
N LEU A 5 -28.44 9.44 40.86
CA LEU A 5 -27.20 8.69 40.56
C LEU A 5 -27.39 7.67 39.43
N ALA A 6 -28.61 7.21 39.19
CA ALA A 6 -28.92 6.28 38.10
C ALA A 6 -28.89 6.97 36.72
N PHE A 7 -29.29 8.24 36.66
CA PHE A 7 -29.28 9.04 35.43
C PHE A 7 -27.85 9.32 34.94
N SER A 8 -26.92 9.56 35.88
CA SER A 8 -25.49 9.78 35.60
C SER A 8 -24.79 8.54 35.01
N ARG A 9 -25.09 7.34 35.54
CA ARG A 9 -24.51 6.09 35.05
C ARG A 9 -24.96 5.74 33.64
N TRP A 10 -26.24 5.92 33.34
CA TRP A 10 -26.76 5.71 31.98
C TRP A 10 -26.18 6.70 30.98
N TRP A 11 -26.00 7.96 31.38
CA TRP A 11 -25.39 8.97 30.52
C TRP A 11 -23.93 8.67 30.18
N TRP A 12 -23.15 8.17 31.15
CA TRP A 12 -21.77 7.74 30.89
C TRP A 12 -21.69 6.47 30.05
N SER A 13 -22.60 5.51 30.24
CA SER A 13 -22.68 4.34 29.36
C SER A 13 -23.07 4.71 27.94
N LEU A 14 -24.01 5.65 27.76
CA LEU A 14 -24.42 6.15 26.44
C LEU A 14 -23.29 6.95 25.79
N LEU A 15 -22.60 7.81 26.54
CA LEU A 15 -21.45 8.59 26.08
C LEU A 15 -20.28 7.69 25.68
N LEU A 16 -20.01 6.63 26.45
CA LEU A 16 -18.99 5.62 26.13
C LEU A 16 -19.36 4.82 24.88
N LEU A 17 -20.63 4.44 24.72
CA LEU A 17 -21.12 3.80 23.49
C LEU A 17 -20.99 4.72 22.28
N LEU A 18 -21.32 6.01 22.43
CA LEU A 18 -21.17 7.02 21.38
C LEU A 18 -19.69 7.21 21.00
N LEU A 19 -18.78 7.28 21.97
CA LEU A 19 -17.34 7.36 21.72
C LEU A 19 -16.81 6.12 20.99
N LEU A 20 -17.20 4.92 21.43
CA LEU A 20 -16.84 3.66 20.77
C LEU A 20 -17.42 3.56 19.34
N ALA A 21 -18.65 4.04 19.12
CA ALA A 21 -19.29 4.06 17.82
C ALA A 21 -18.67 5.08 16.84
N THR A 22 -18.05 6.15 17.36
CA THR A 22 -17.28 7.09 16.52
C THR A 22 -15.85 6.61 16.23
N ALA A 23 -15.28 5.76 17.09
CA ALA A 23 -13.93 5.22 16.94
C ALA A 23 -13.83 4.13 15.86
N SER A 24 -14.95 3.53 15.45
CA SER A 24 -15.00 2.48 14.42
C SER A 24 -14.94 3.01 12.98
N ARG A 25 -14.85 4.33 12.78
CA ARG A 25 -14.49 4.86 11.46
C ARG A 25 -13.00 4.66 11.26
N ALA A 26 -12.64 3.77 10.32
CA ALA A 26 -11.26 3.58 9.89
C ALA A 26 -10.66 4.95 9.54
N LEU A 27 -9.58 5.32 10.23
CA LEU A 27 -8.94 6.60 10.04
C LEU A 27 -8.15 6.54 8.72
N ASN A 28 -8.68 7.13 7.65
CA ASN A 28 -7.91 7.35 6.44
C ASN A 28 -7.04 8.59 6.64
N ILE A 29 -5.75 8.39 6.93
CA ILE A 29 -4.81 9.50 7.16
C ILE A 29 -4.73 10.42 5.91
N GLY A 30 -5.03 9.89 4.72
CA GLY A 30 -5.12 10.68 3.49
C GLY A 30 -6.18 11.80 3.55
N ASP A 31 -7.31 11.57 4.22
CA ASP A 31 -8.37 12.59 4.36
C ASP A 31 -7.94 13.76 5.27
N LEU A 32 -7.00 13.52 6.18
CA LEU A 32 -6.44 14.55 7.07
C LEU A 32 -5.43 15.46 6.36
N LEU A 33 -4.81 14.98 5.29
CA LEU A 33 -3.78 15.71 4.55
C LEU A 33 -4.38 16.67 3.50
N GLY A 34 -5.71 16.71 3.39
CA GLY A 34 -6.45 17.55 2.43
C GLY A 34 -6.36 17.00 1.01
N THR A 35 -7.43 17.19 0.22
CA THR A 35 -7.44 16.81 -1.20
C THR A 35 -6.45 17.71 -1.96
N PRO A 36 -5.29 17.19 -2.41
CA PRO A 36 -4.36 18.01 -3.17
C PRO A 36 -4.97 18.31 -4.55
N PRO A 37 -4.57 19.39 -5.24
CA PRO A 37 -4.93 19.58 -6.63
C PRO A 37 -4.51 18.33 -7.43
N ALA A 38 -5.43 17.83 -8.25
CA ALA A 38 -5.30 16.58 -8.96
C ALA A 38 -3.95 16.46 -9.70
N GLY A 39 -3.20 15.40 -9.39
CA GLY A 39 -2.15 14.84 -10.26
C GLY A 39 -0.69 15.27 -10.04
N SER A 40 -0.35 16.08 -9.03
CA SER A 40 1.07 16.52 -8.86
C SER A 40 1.62 16.63 -7.45
N GLN A 41 0.80 16.54 -6.40
CA GLN A 41 1.25 16.60 -5.02
C GLN A 41 1.07 15.23 -4.39
N GLY A 42 2.16 14.59 -3.96
CA GLY A 42 2.15 13.26 -3.31
C GLY A 42 2.66 12.09 -4.16
N CYS A 43 3.22 12.34 -5.34
CA CYS A 43 3.81 11.32 -6.22
C CYS A 43 5.31 11.62 -6.48
N SER A 44 6.08 10.60 -6.85
CA SER A 44 7.52 10.69 -7.10
C SER A 44 7.86 11.09 -8.53
N ARG A 45 8.93 11.87 -8.69
CA ARG A 45 9.59 12.15 -9.98
C ARG A 45 11.07 11.79 -9.96
N THR A 46 11.55 11.23 -8.85
CA THR A 46 12.96 10.93 -8.58
C THR A 46 13.15 9.43 -8.43
N CYS A 47 14.28 8.93 -8.93
CA CYS A 47 14.65 7.52 -8.74
C CYS A 47 15.28 7.38 -7.36
N GLU A 48 14.50 6.90 -6.39
CA GLU A 48 14.96 6.69 -5.02
C GLU A 48 15.63 5.33 -4.86
N SER A 49 16.53 5.20 -3.89
CA SER A 49 17.13 3.93 -3.47
C SER A 49 17.31 3.87 -1.95
N SER A 50 16.21 4.12 -1.23
CA SER A 50 16.20 4.23 0.23
C SER A 50 15.56 3.01 0.88
N PHE A 51 16.07 2.61 2.05
CA PHE A 51 15.52 1.52 2.86
C PHE A 51 15.37 0.19 2.10
N CYS A 52 16.35 -0.15 1.26
CA CYS A 52 16.34 -1.26 0.28
C CYS A 52 15.86 -2.62 0.82
N ILE A 53 16.02 -2.87 2.11
CA ILE A 53 15.70 -4.15 2.76
C ILE A 53 14.65 -4.03 3.88
N VAL A 54 14.00 -2.87 4.01
CA VAL A 54 13.01 -2.60 5.06
C VAL A 54 11.65 -2.38 4.40
N PRO A 55 10.87 -3.45 4.13
CA PRO A 55 9.67 -3.35 3.30
C PRO A 55 8.67 -2.24 3.67
N PRO A 56 8.40 -1.94 4.96
CA PRO A 56 7.51 -0.83 5.32
C PRO A 56 8.00 0.57 4.91
N LEU A 57 9.30 0.75 4.69
CA LEU A 57 9.93 2.04 4.39
C LEU A 57 10.62 2.08 3.02
N LEU A 58 10.71 0.93 2.35
CA LEU A 58 11.38 0.75 1.07
C LEU A 58 10.84 1.72 0.02
N ARG A 59 11.75 2.48 -0.59
CA ARG A 59 11.49 3.32 -1.77
C ARG A 59 12.57 3.06 -2.80
N TYR A 60 12.17 2.40 -3.88
CA TYR A 60 13.04 2.06 -4.99
C TYR A 60 12.45 2.62 -6.30
N GLY A 61 13.28 3.30 -7.09
CA GLY A 61 12.83 3.99 -8.28
C GLY A 61 11.74 5.01 -7.97
N LYS A 62 10.71 5.09 -8.82
CA LYS A 62 9.56 5.98 -8.63
C LYS A 62 8.32 5.25 -8.13
N TYR A 63 8.26 3.93 -8.27
CA TYR A 63 7.03 3.14 -8.12
C TYR A 63 7.14 2.01 -7.10
N CYS A 64 8.34 1.53 -6.74
CA CYS A 64 8.44 0.44 -5.77
C CYS A 64 8.43 0.97 -4.33
N GLY A 65 7.29 0.87 -3.66
CA GLY A 65 7.15 1.14 -2.23
C GLY A 65 5.69 1.13 -1.76
N ILE A 66 5.47 0.96 -0.45
CA ILE A 66 4.11 1.02 0.10
C ILE A 66 3.65 2.49 0.14
N MET A 67 2.47 2.75 -0.42
CA MET A 67 1.91 4.11 -0.55
C MET A 67 2.89 5.11 -1.20
N TYR A 68 3.69 4.62 -2.14
CA TYR A 68 4.69 5.39 -2.87
C TYR A 68 4.57 5.04 -4.35
N SER A 69 4.31 6.05 -5.19
CA SER A 69 4.15 5.84 -6.63
C SER A 69 4.62 7.05 -7.43
N GLY A 70 4.90 6.85 -8.72
CA GLY A 70 5.39 7.89 -9.62
C GLY A 70 4.27 8.78 -10.16
N CYS A 71 4.62 10.01 -10.51
CA CYS A 71 3.65 10.95 -11.07
C CYS A 71 3.15 10.53 -12.47
N PRO A 72 1.96 10.97 -12.90
CA PRO A 72 1.46 10.72 -14.24
C PRO A 72 2.46 11.15 -15.31
N GLY A 73 2.78 10.23 -16.24
CA GLY A 73 3.71 10.45 -17.34
C GLY A 73 5.19 10.23 -17.01
N GLU A 74 5.55 9.99 -15.74
CA GLU A 74 6.91 9.60 -15.39
C GLU A 74 7.24 8.21 -15.97
N LYS A 75 8.47 8.05 -16.45
CA LYS A 75 8.98 6.75 -16.87
C LYS A 75 9.61 6.02 -15.67
N PRO A 76 9.51 4.69 -15.61
CA PRO A 76 10.19 3.90 -14.59
C PRO A 76 11.70 4.01 -14.76
N CYS A 77 12.42 3.90 -13.64
CA CYS A 77 13.86 4.06 -13.56
C CYS A 77 14.62 2.85 -14.12
N ASP A 78 14.05 1.64 -14.00
CA ASP A 78 14.57 0.40 -14.57
C ASP A 78 13.47 -0.68 -14.70
N ALA A 79 13.87 -1.93 -14.92
CA ALA A 79 12.94 -3.06 -15.07
C ALA A 79 12.18 -3.42 -13.78
N LEU A 80 12.81 -3.30 -12.61
CA LEU A 80 12.13 -3.56 -11.33
C LEU A 80 11.06 -2.48 -11.08
N ASP A 81 11.44 -1.22 -11.29
CA ASP A 81 10.55 -0.08 -11.15
C ASP A 81 9.38 -0.14 -12.15
N ALA A 82 9.62 -0.67 -13.36
CA ALA A 82 8.56 -0.91 -14.35
C ALA A 82 7.55 -1.96 -13.90
N CYS A 83 7.99 -3.02 -13.20
CA CYS A 83 7.07 -4.00 -12.61
C CYS A 83 6.16 -3.34 -11.56
N CYS A 84 6.73 -2.50 -10.69
CA CYS A 84 5.97 -1.78 -9.67
C CYS A 84 5.00 -0.76 -10.28
N MET A 85 5.40 -0.03 -11.32
CA MET A 85 4.52 0.90 -12.04
C MET A 85 3.25 0.21 -12.57
N VAL A 86 3.38 -0.99 -13.13
CA VAL A 86 2.24 -1.78 -13.63
C VAL A 86 1.36 -2.25 -12.46
N HIS A 87 1.97 -2.65 -11.35
CA HIS A 87 1.25 -3.09 -10.15
C HIS A 87 0.44 -1.94 -9.52
N ASP A 88 1.05 -0.77 -9.31
CA ASP A 88 0.38 0.41 -8.75
C ASP A 88 -0.85 0.80 -9.58
N HIS A 89 -0.69 0.90 -10.91
CA HIS A 89 -1.80 1.20 -11.81
C HIS A 89 -2.88 0.10 -11.79
N CYS A 90 -2.48 -1.17 -11.66
CA CYS A 90 -3.43 -2.26 -11.50
C CYS A 90 -4.26 -2.08 -10.22
N VAL A 91 -3.62 -1.81 -9.09
CA VAL A 91 -4.31 -1.60 -7.81
C VAL A 91 -5.25 -0.39 -7.87
N ASP A 92 -4.80 0.74 -8.41
CA ASP A 92 -5.61 1.96 -8.57
C ASP A 92 -6.90 1.67 -9.38
N THR A 93 -6.76 0.97 -10.51
CA THR A 93 -7.89 0.59 -11.37
C THR A 93 -8.78 -0.53 -10.80
N HIS A 94 -8.40 -1.16 -9.69
CA HIS A 94 -9.17 -2.18 -8.98
C HIS A 94 -9.62 -1.69 -7.60
N ASN A 95 -10.12 -0.44 -7.54
CA ASN A 95 -10.66 0.17 -6.32
C ASN A 95 -9.66 0.29 -5.16
N ASN A 96 -8.37 0.47 -5.46
CA ASN A 96 -7.29 0.47 -4.47
C ASN A 96 -7.18 -0.83 -3.66
N ASP A 97 -7.62 -1.96 -4.22
CA ASP A 97 -7.49 -3.28 -3.60
C ASP A 97 -6.05 -3.80 -3.72
N TYR A 98 -5.23 -3.50 -2.70
CA TYR A 98 -3.86 -4.03 -2.59
C TYR A 98 -3.79 -5.55 -2.43
N LEU A 99 -4.91 -6.23 -2.11
CA LEU A 99 -4.99 -7.69 -2.02
C LEU A 99 -5.56 -8.32 -3.31
N ASN A 100 -5.76 -7.52 -4.36
CA ASN A 100 -6.19 -8.03 -5.65
C ASN A 100 -5.21 -9.09 -6.16
N THR A 101 -5.67 -10.34 -6.23
CA THR A 101 -4.79 -11.48 -6.53
C THR A 101 -4.21 -11.39 -7.94
N ARG A 102 -4.97 -10.84 -8.91
CA ARG A 102 -4.49 -10.64 -10.28
C ARG A 102 -3.36 -9.63 -10.35
N CYS A 103 -3.48 -8.49 -9.66
CA CYS A 103 -2.41 -7.49 -9.63
C CYS A 103 -1.13 -8.07 -9.00
N ASN A 104 -1.28 -8.75 -7.86
CA ASN A 104 -0.15 -9.32 -7.13
C ASN A 104 0.53 -10.49 -7.89
N GLU A 105 -0.23 -11.41 -8.50
CA GLU A 105 0.33 -12.52 -9.29
C GLU A 105 1.03 -12.03 -10.57
N ASN A 106 0.51 -10.96 -11.19
CA ASN A 106 1.18 -10.32 -12.33
C ASN A 106 2.51 -9.68 -11.92
N LEU A 107 2.57 -9.06 -10.74
CA LEU A 107 3.82 -8.52 -10.21
C LEU A 107 4.84 -9.64 -9.96
N LEU A 108 4.45 -10.75 -9.33
CA LEU A 108 5.34 -11.92 -9.15
C LEU A 108 5.89 -12.43 -10.50
N SER A 109 5.00 -12.57 -11.49
CA SER A 109 5.38 -13.00 -12.84
C SER A 109 6.33 -12.01 -13.53
N CYS A 110 6.22 -10.71 -13.24
CA CYS A 110 7.13 -9.69 -13.74
C CYS A 110 8.51 -9.80 -13.09
N LEU A 111 8.55 -9.97 -11.76
CA LEU A 111 9.79 -10.16 -10.98
C LEU A 111 10.55 -11.43 -11.41
N ASP A 112 9.86 -12.48 -11.84
CA ASP A 112 10.49 -13.71 -12.37
C ASP A 112 11.20 -13.51 -13.71
N ARG A 113 10.77 -12.52 -14.50
CA ARG A 113 11.25 -12.30 -15.88
C ARG A 113 12.32 -11.24 -15.98
N MET A 114 12.42 -10.35 -14.99
CA MET A 114 13.48 -9.35 -14.98
C MET A 114 14.85 -10.00 -14.70
N SER A 115 15.90 -9.43 -15.27
CA SER A 115 17.27 -9.83 -14.96
C SER A 115 17.75 -9.11 -13.69
N PRO A 116 18.06 -9.82 -12.58
CA PRO A 116 18.57 -9.18 -11.36
C PRO A 116 19.93 -8.50 -11.56
N ALA A 117 20.70 -8.95 -12.55
CA ALA A 117 21.99 -8.37 -12.96
C ALA A 117 21.85 -7.39 -14.14
N GLY A 118 20.61 -7.00 -14.49
CA GLY A 118 20.34 -6.03 -15.54
C GLY A 118 20.84 -4.63 -15.19
N PRO A 119 20.97 -3.74 -16.19
CA PRO A 119 21.29 -2.34 -15.94
C PRO A 119 20.22 -1.68 -15.08
N THR A 120 20.65 -0.81 -14.17
CA THR A 120 19.79 0.02 -13.31
C THR A 120 20.13 1.50 -13.47
N PHE A 121 19.39 2.38 -12.80
CA PHE A 121 19.56 3.82 -12.89
C PHE A 121 20.84 4.31 -12.18
N PRO A 122 21.46 5.42 -12.64
CA PRO A 122 22.66 5.97 -12.02
C PRO A 122 22.42 6.39 -10.57
N GLY A 123 23.37 6.05 -9.69
CA GLY A 123 23.29 6.41 -8.27
C GLY A 123 22.40 5.50 -7.43
N ASN A 124 21.95 4.37 -7.96
CA ASN A 124 21.23 3.36 -7.18
C ASN A 124 22.13 2.78 -6.07
N GLU A 125 21.71 2.95 -4.82
CA GLU A 125 22.40 2.41 -3.64
C GLU A 125 21.88 1.03 -3.22
N CYS A 126 20.81 0.53 -3.84
CA CYS A 126 20.21 -0.77 -3.56
C CYS A 126 20.73 -1.87 -4.49
N ASP A 127 20.89 -3.08 -3.95
CA ASP A 127 21.04 -4.28 -4.78
C ASP A 127 19.67 -4.66 -5.38
N VAL A 128 19.59 -4.71 -6.72
CA VAL A 128 18.34 -4.91 -7.44
C VAL A 128 17.74 -6.28 -7.13
N GLY A 129 18.56 -7.33 -7.10
CA GLY A 129 18.11 -8.69 -6.82
C GLY A 129 17.57 -8.86 -5.41
N GLN A 130 18.28 -8.31 -4.42
CA GLN A 130 17.87 -8.30 -3.03
C GLN A 130 16.58 -7.51 -2.84
N THR A 131 16.48 -6.31 -3.43
CA THR A 131 15.27 -5.47 -3.35
C THR A 131 14.07 -6.19 -3.97
N ALA A 132 14.24 -6.79 -5.16
CA ALA A 132 13.21 -7.59 -5.81
C ALA A 132 12.77 -8.79 -4.96
N SER A 133 13.70 -9.44 -4.25
CA SER A 133 13.40 -10.55 -3.34
C SER A 133 12.60 -10.10 -2.11
N VAL A 134 12.90 -8.93 -1.54
CA VAL A 134 12.12 -8.35 -0.43
C VAL A 134 10.70 -8.01 -0.88
N ILE A 135 10.56 -7.37 -2.05
CA ILE A 135 9.24 -7.07 -2.63
C ILE A 135 8.46 -8.37 -2.87
N ARG A 136 9.09 -9.38 -3.49
CA ARG A 136 8.47 -10.69 -3.74
C ARG A 136 7.86 -11.29 -2.46
N GLY A 137 8.61 -11.30 -1.35
CA GLY A 137 8.12 -11.90 -0.10
C GLY A 137 6.85 -11.21 0.44
N VAL A 138 6.76 -9.89 0.31
CA VAL A 138 5.54 -9.14 0.67
C VAL A 138 4.37 -9.50 -0.25
N ILE A 139 4.63 -9.56 -1.57
CA ILE A 139 3.59 -9.83 -2.56
C ILE A 139 3.09 -11.29 -2.49
N GLU A 140 3.94 -12.27 -2.23
CA GLU A 140 3.53 -13.66 -1.96
C GLU A 140 2.56 -13.74 -0.78
N THR A 141 2.84 -12.97 0.29
CA THR A 141 1.96 -12.86 1.45
C THR A 141 0.63 -12.19 1.08
N ALA A 142 0.65 -11.14 0.26
CA ALA A 142 -0.55 -10.45 -0.22
C ALA A 142 -1.43 -11.36 -1.10
N VAL A 143 -0.84 -12.17 -1.99
CA VAL A 143 -1.58 -13.18 -2.78
C VAL A 143 -2.27 -14.19 -1.86
N LEU A 144 -1.56 -14.70 -0.85
CA LEU A 144 -2.13 -15.63 0.12
C LEU A 144 -3.31 -14.99 0.86
N ALA A 145 -3.14 -13.76 1.37
CA ALA A 145 -4.18 -13.03 2.07
C ALA A 145 -5.42 -12.80 1.19
N GLY A 146 -5.23 -12.31 -0.05
CA GLY A 146 -6.32 -12.10 -1.02
C GLY A 146 -7.09 -13.38 -1.33
N LYS A 147 -6.40 -14.50 -1.55
CA LYS A 147 -7.04 -15.82 -1.77
C LYS A 147 -7.86 -16.28 -0.56
N VAL A 148 -7.40 -16.00 0.66
CA VAL A 148 -8.11 -16.37 1.89
C VAL A 148 -9.33 -15.50 2.13
N LEU A 149 -9.21 -14.18 1.92
CA LEU A 149 -10.28 -13.23 2.20
C LEU A 149 -11.38 -13.29 1.13
N HIS A 150 -11.03 -13.26 -0.17
CA HIS A 150 -12.04 -13.33 -1.24
C HIS A 150 -12.80 -14.67 -1.25
N LYS A 151 -12.14 -15.78 -0.88
CA LYS A 151 -12.82 -17.08 -0.74
C LYS A 151 -13.86 -17.11 0.39
N ARG A 152 -13.69 -16.30 1.44
CA ARG A 152 -14.67 -16.19 2.53
C ARG A 152 -15.90 -15.41 2.09
N ASP A 153 -15.72 -14.43 1.22
CA ASP A 153 -16.81 -13.59 0.70
C ASP A 153 -17.66 -14.35 -0.34
N ASP A 154 -17.06 -15.23 -1.16
CA ASP A 154 -17.78 -16.08 -2.13
C ASP A 154 -18.54 -17.27 -1.49
N GLY A 155 -18.25 -17.58 -0.22
CA GLY A 155 -18.78 -18.73 0.51
C GLY A 155 -19.93 -18.40 1.46
N GLN A 156 -20.50 -17.19 1.38
CA GLN A 156 -21.58 -16.68 2.22
C GLN A 156 -22.85 -16.38 1.42
#